data_AF-A0A4S5JYT1-F1
#
_entry.id   AF-A0A4S5JYT1-F1
#
_cell.length_a   1.000
_cell.length_b   1.000
_cell.length_c   1.000
_cell.angle_alpha   90.00
_cell.angle_beta   90.00
_cell.angle_gamma   90.00
#
_symmetry.space_group_name_H-M   'P 1'
#
loop_
_entity.id
_entity.type
_entity.pdbx_description
1 polymer ?
#
loop_
_entity_poly.entity_id
_entity_poly.type
_entity_poly.pdbx_seq_one_letter_code
_entity_poly.pdbx_strand_id
1 'polypeptide(L)'
;MTEDYLFVYGTLRKDTARHDLLHRYCEFIALGRLQGSLYQVSHYPGVILSDDSRQQVIGELYLIKNNELLLAELDDYEECSASFCEPHEYVRSRQNITLADGGQLNAWVYLYNRPTTGLKLITSGDYLNP
;
A
#
# COMPACT_ATOMS: atom_id res chain seq x y z
N MET A 1 2.00 -0.39 -23.85
CA MET A 1 1.36 -1.14 -22.76
C MET A 1 1.55 -0.29 -21.53
N THR A 2 0.47 0.08 -20.85
CA THR A 2 0.55 0.85 -19.60
C THR A 2 0.87 -0.16 -18.50
N GLU A 3 2.10 -0.17 -18.03
CA GLU A 3 2.49 -1.01 -16.89
C GLU A 3 1.89 -0.39 -15.63
N ASP A 4 0.94 -1.09 -15.01
CA ASP A 4 0.40 -0.70 -13.71
C ASP A 4 1.24 -1.33 -12.61
N TYR A 5 1.68 -0.53 -11.66
CA TYR A 5 2.38 -1.00 -10.48
C TYR A 5 1.48 -0.93 -9.24
N LEU A 6 1.70 -1.81 -8.29
CA LEU A 6 1.05 -1.82 -6.98
C LEU A 6 2.13 -1.73 -5.90
N PHE A 7 1.96 -0.83 -4.96
CA PHE A 7 2.84 -0.71 -3.80
C PHE A 7 2.10 -1.12 -2.53
N VAL A 8 2.68 -2.09 -1.82
CA VAL A 8 2.14 -2.67 -0.59
C VAL A 8 3.12 -2.46 0.55
N TYR A 9 2.60 -2.09 1.72
CA TYR A 9 3.42 -1.64 2.86
C TYR A 9 3.08 -2.35 4.18
N GLY A 10 2.27 -3.41 4.13
CA GLY A 10 1.67 -4.01 5.32
C GLY A 10 1.32 -5.49 5.16
N THR A 11 0.07 -5.82 5.48
CA THR A 11 -0.50 -7.18 5.48
C THR A 11 -0.54 -7.86 4.11
N LEU A 12 -0.20 -7.15 3.04
CA LEU A 12 -0.07 -7.68 1.68
C LEU A 12 1.38 -7.97 1.26
N ARG A 13 2.37 -7.69 2.12
CA ARG A 13 3.78 -7.98 1.84
C ARG A 13 4.07 -9.48 1.78
N LYS A 14 5.22 -9.85 1.21
CA LYS A 14 5.73 -11.22 1.19
C LYS A 14 5.66 -11.86 2.60
N ASP A 15 5.30 -13.15 2.67
CA ASP A 15 5.11 -13.94 3.92
C ASP A 15 3.82 -13.69 4.74
N THR A 16 2.84 -12.96 4.21
CA THR A 16 1.51 -12.86 4.84
C THR A 16 0.48 -13.78 4.19
N ALA A 17 -0.65 -13.98 4.87
CA ALA A 17 -1.72 -14.92 4.51
C ALA A 17 -2.34 -14.75 3.10
N ARG A 18 -2.02 -13.67 2.38
CA ARG A 18 -2.52 -13.40 1.01
C ARG A 18 -1.44 -13.17 -0.04
N HIS A 19 -0.18 -13.48 0.26
CA HIS A 19 0.90 -13.43 -0.75
C HIS A 19 0.55 -14.25 -2.01
N ASP A 20 -0.22 -15.34 -1.88
CA ASP A 20 -0.67 -16.17 -3.00
C ASP A 20 -1.46 -15.40 -4.08
N LEU A 21 -2.26 -14.40 -3.68
CA LEU A 21 -3.07 -13.61 -4.60
C LEU A 21 -2.19 -12.66 -5.43
N LEU A 22 -1.22 -12.00 -4.77
CA LEU A 22 -0.22 -11.19 -5.46
C LEU A 22 0.69 -12.05 -6.32
N HIS A 23 1.17 -13.19 -5.83
CA HIS A 23 2.05 -14.07 -6.59
C HIS A 23 1.41 -14.55 -7.91
N ARG A 24 0.07 -14.69 -7.95
CA ARG A 24 -0.66 -15.11 -9.16
C ARG A 24 -0.77 -14.03 -10.22
N TYR A 25 -0.94 -12.77 -9.81
CA TYR A 25 -1.28 -11.67 -10.73
C TYR A 25 -0.24 -10.54 -10.78
N CYS A 26 0.76 -10.58 -9.92
CA CYS A 26 1.82 -9.61 -9.81
C CYS A 26 3.20 -10.24 -9.88
N GLU A 27 4.17 -9.43 -10.29
CA GLU A 27 5.59 -9.75 -10.20
C GLU A 27 6.27 -8.80 -9.23
N PHE A 28 7.04 -9.32 -8.28
CA PHE A 28 7.84 -8.46 -7.41
C PHE A 28 8.92 -7.76 -8.22
N ILE A 29 8.98 -6.43 -8.12
CA ILE A 29 9.95 -5.61 -8.84
C ILE A 29 11.08 -5.17 -7.92
N ALA A 30 10.75 -4.49 -6.83
CA ALA A 30 11.74 -3.89 -5.95
C ALA A 30 11.13 -3.49 -4.60
N LEU A 31 12.00 -3.18 -3.63
CA LEU A 31 11.61 -2.41 -2.46
C LEU A 31 11.50 -0.93 -2.80
N GLY A 32 10.50 -0.26 -2.22
CA GLY A 32 10.20 1.14 -2.46
C GLY A 32 9.87 1.89 -1.19
N ARG A 33 9.92 3.22 -1.29
CA ARG A 33 9.55 4.14 -0.22
C ARG A 33 8.46 5.08 -0.71
N LEU A 34 7.40 5.18 0.06
CA LEU A 34 6.34 6.16 -0.11
C LEU A 34 6.51 7.28 0.91
N GLN A 35 6.31 8.51 0.46
CA GLN A 35 6.35 9.69 1.31
C GLN A 35 5.05 9.78 2.13
N GLY A 36 5.11 9.42 3.41
CA GLY A 36 3.93 9.24 4.24
C GLY A 36 4.20 8.75 5.66
N SER A 37 3.20 8.92 6.52
CA SER A 37 3.16 8.40 7.88
C SER A 37 2.45 7.05 7.92
N LEU A 38 3.09 6.06 8.54
CA LEU A 38 2.52 4.76 8.80
C LEU A 38 1.91 4.70 10.20
N TYR A 39 0.65 4.29 10.31
CA TYR A 39 -0.05 4.15 11.58
C TYR A 39 -0.49 2.70 11.79
N GLN A 40 -0.46 2.25 13.04
CA GLN A 40 -1.13 1.03 13.47
C GLN A 40 -2.62 1.34 13.66
N VAL A 41 -3.47 0.90 12.74
CA VAL A 41 -4.93 1.09 12.84
C VAL A 41 -5.51 0.07 13.81
N SER A 42 -5.20 -1.22 13.60
CA SER A 42 -5.64 -2.32 14.47
C SER A 42 -4.68 -3.50 14.30
N HIS A 43 -5.11 -4.61 13.68
CA HIS A 43 -4.25 -5.72 13.27
C HIS A 43 -3.58 -5.50 11.90
N TYR A 44 -3.74 -4.31 11.33
CA TYR A 44 -3.25 -3.91 10.03
C TYR A 44 -2.76 -2.44 10.05
N PRO A 45 -1.86 -2.06 9.13
CA PRO A 45 -1.37 -0.70 9.02
C PRO A 45 -2.23 0.18 8.12
N GLY A 46 -2.21 1.48 8.37
CA GLY A 46 -2.75 2.51 7.49
C GLY A 46 -1.70 3.57 7.18
N VAL A 47 -1.49 3.87 5.90
CA VAL A 47 -0.62 4.97 5.48
C VAL A 47 -1.42 6.23 5.15
N ILE A 48 -0.93 7.38 5.59
CA ILE A 48 -1.41 8.69 5.14
C ILE A 48 -0.24 9.45 4.52
N LEU A 49 -0.50 10.15 3.42
CA LEU A 49 0.50 11.00 2.79
C LEU A 49 0.94 12.12 3.73
N SER A 50 2.22 12.45 3.69
CA SER A 50 2.80 13.50 4.52
C SER A 50 3.89 14.23 3.76
N ASP A 51 3.95 15.55 3.92
CA ASP A 51 5.00 16.39 3.34
C ASP A 51 6.30 16.39 4.17
N ASP A 52 6.33 15.74 5.35
CA ASP A 52 7.56 15.64 6.16
C ASP A 52 8.50 14.57 5.59
N SER A 53 9.64 15.00 5.05
CA SER A 53 10.65 14.12 4.44
C SER A 53 11.22 13.05 5.37
N ARG A 54 11.03 13.18 6.69
CA ARG A 54 11.43 12.18 7.69
C ARG A 54 10.42 11.04 7.80
N GLN A 55 9.20 11.22 7.29
CA GLN A 55 8.13 10.24 7.33
C GLN A 55 8.09 9.50 6.00
N GLN A 56 8.74 8.34 5.97
CA GLN A 56 8.79 7.48 4.79
C GLN A 56 8.30 6.10 5.16
N VAL A 57 7.42 5.54 4.34
CA VAL A 57 6.90 4.19 4.50
C VAL A 57 7.64 3.26 3.56
N ILE A 58 8.21 2.20 4.12
CA ILE A 58 8.93 1.16 3.39
C ILE A 58 7.92 0.08 3.00
N GLY A 59 7.96 -0.29 1.73
CA GLY A 59 7.10 -1.34 1.19
C GLY A 59 7.72 -2.02 -0.02
N GLU A 60 6.89 -2.81 -0.67
CA GLU A 60 7.25 -3.65 -1.81
C GLU A 60 6.46 -3.17 -3.03
N LEU A 61 7.16 -3.05 -4.15
CA LEU A 61 6.60 -2.68 -5.43
C LEU A 61 6.43 -3.93 -6.29
N TYR A 62 5.24 -4.05 -6.85
CA TYR A 62 4.81 -5.16 -7.67
C TYR A 62 4.32 -4.65 -9.03
N LEU A 63 4.69 -5.31 -10.11
CA LEU A 63 4.14 -5.08 -11.45
C LEU A 63 2.88 -5.92 -11.61
N ILE A 64 1.77 -5.27 -11.96
CA ILE A 64 0.49 -5.92 -12.15
C ILE A 64 0.43 -6.50 -13.58
N LYS A 65 0.28 -7.83 -13.70
CA LYS A 65 0.13 -8.50 -15.00
C LYS A 65 -1.30 -8.43 -15.53
N ASN A 66 -2.29 -8.36 -14.64
CA ASN A 66 -3.70 -8.25 -14.98
C ASN A 66 -4.41 -7.31 -14.00
N ASN A 67 -4.65 -6.06 -14.42
CA ASN A 67 -5.14 -5.02 -13.53
C ASN A 67 -6.62 -5.18 -13.17
N GLU A 68 -7.49 -5.52 -14.12
CA GLU A 68 -8.94 -5.56 -13.89
C GLU A 68 -9.33 -6.61 -12.84
N LEU A 69 -8.77 -7.82 -12.93
CA LEU A 69 -9.06 -8.90 -11.98
C LEU A 69 -8.42 -8.66 -10.62
N LEU A 70 -7.15 -8.25 -10.58
CA LEU A 70 -6.45 -8.04 -9.33
C LEU A 70 -7.05 -6.89 -8.52
N LEU A 71 -7.30 -5.76 -9.17
CA LEU A 71 -7.83 -4.57 -8.51
C LEU A 71 -9.22 -4.82 -7.94
N ALA A 72 -10.07 -5.57 -8.65
CA ALA A 72 -11.38 -5.95 -8.13
C ALA A 72 -11.28 -6.84 -6.87
N GLU A 73 -10.40 -7.84 -6.86
CA GLU A 73 -10.20 -8.69 -5.67
C GLU A 73 -9.57 -7.93 -4.49
N LEU A 74 -8.65 -7.00 -4.76
CA LEU A 74 -8.07 -6.15 -3.72
C LEU A 74 -9.08 -5.15 -3.16
N ASP A 75 -9.91 -4.54 -4.01
CA ASP A 75 -10.93 -3.59 -3.57
C ASP A 75 -11.98 -4.29 -2.69
N ASP A 76 -12.34 -5.55 -3.00
CA ASP A 76 -13.23 -6.34 -2.15
C ASP A 76 -12.55 -6.71 -0.80
N TYR A 77 -11.26 -7.04 -0.84
CA TYR A 77 -10.51 -7.39 0.38
C TYR A 77 -10.25 -6.22 1.33
N GLU A 78 -9.84 -5.07 0.79
CA GLU A 78 -9.56 -3.85 1.57
C GLU A 78 -10.85 -3.09 1.95
N GLU A 79 -12.01 -3.74 1.77
CA GLU A 79 -13.34 -3.17 2.01
C GLU A 79 -13.53 -1.79 1.35
N CYS A 80 -12.91 -1.63 0.18
CA CYS A 80 -12.85 -0.40 -0.61
C CYS A 80 -13.76 -0.48 -1.86
N SER A 81 -14.48 -1.59 -2.04
CA SER A 81 -15.44 -1.75 -3.12
C SER A 81 -16.73 -0.97 -2.86
N ALA A 82 -17.48 -0.66 -3.92
CA ALA A 82 -18.78 0.04 -3.84
C ALA A 82 -19.85 -0.68 -2.98
N SER A 83 -19.54 -1.88 -2.48
CA SER A 83 -20.37 -2.65 -1.56
C SER A 83 -20.24 -2.20 -0.10
N PHE A 84 -19.26 -1.34 0.22
CA PHE A 84 -19.00 -0.85 1.58
C PHE A 84 -19.47 0.60 1.78
N CYS A 85 -19.87 0.93 3.01
CA CYS A 85 -20.37 2.27 3.32
C CYS A 85 -19.27 3.33 3.24
N GLU A 86 -19.57 4.43 2.57
CA GLU A 86 -18.69 5.59 2.52
C GLU A 86 -18.66 6.34 3.88
N PRO A 87 -17.51 6.91 4.28
CA PRO A 87 -16.22 6.84 3.58
C PRO A 87 -15.55 5.48 3.74
N HIS A 88 -15.07 4.94 2.61
CA HIS A 88 -14.24 3.75 2.60
C HIS A 88 -13.03 3.94 3.52
N GLU A 89 -12.67 2.88 4.24
CA GLU A 89 -11.54 2.94 5.18
C GLU A 89 -10.21 3.20 4.45
N TYR A 90 -10.07 2.60 3.27
CA TYR A 90 -8.98 2.85 2.35
C TYR A 90 -9.48 3.51 1.07
N VAL A 91 -8.59 4.26 0.43
CA VAL A 91 -8.80 4.83 -0.90
C VAL A 91 -7.61 4.49 -1.77
N ARG A 92 -7.88 3.85 -2.91
CA ARG A 92 -6.84 3.55 -3.90
C ARG A 92 -6.44 4.83 -4.63
N SER A 93 -5.15 5.17 -4.58
CA SER A 93 -4.58 6.35 -5.22
C SER A 93 -3.24 6.03 -5.89
N ARG A 94 -2.91 6.73 -6.98
CA ARG A 94 -1.61 6.59 -7.65
C ARG A 94 -0.59 7.51 -7.00
N GLN A 95 0.49 6.94 -6.48
CA GLN A 95 1.54 7.66 -5.79
C GLN A 95 2.91 7.36 -6.38
N ASN A 96 3.84 8.31 -6.23
CA ASN A 96 5.22 8.13 -6.65
C ASN A 96 6.00 7.40 -5.55
N ILE A 97 6.54 6.25 -5.91
CA ILE A 97 7.32 5.39 -5.04
C ILE A 97 8.79 5.56 -5.40
N THR A 98 9.60 5.93 -4.42
CA THR A 98 11.04 6.06 -4.59
C THR A 98 11.71 4.72 -4.36
N LEU A 99 12.39 4.22 -5.39
CA LEU A 99 13.16 2.98 -5.34
C LEU A 99 14.51 3.17 -4.64
N ALA A 100 15.16 2.07 -4.27
CA ALA A 100 16.46 2.10 -3.62
C ALA A 100 17.59 2.71 -4.48
N ASP A 101 17.45 2.66 -5.81
CA ASP A 101 18.38 3.27 -6.77
C ASP A 101 18.12 4.77 -7.01
N GLY A 102 17.11 5.34 -6.35
CA GLY A 102 16.68 6.74 -6.53
C GLY A 102 15.69 6.95 -7.68
N GLY A 103 15.35 5.90 -8.43
CA GLY A 103 14.28 5.94 -9.42
C GLY A 103 12.91 6.20 -8.77
N GLN A 104 11.99 6.77 -9.53
CA GLN A 104 10.60 6.93 -9.10
C GLN A 104 9.68 6.18 -10.05
N LEU A 105 8.78 5.38 -9.49
CA LEU A 105 7.73 4.71 -10.24
C LEU A 105 6.35 5.09 -9.70
N ASN A 106 5.39 5.27 -10.60
CA ASN A 106 4.02 5.54 -10.22
C ASN A 106 3.29 4.22 -9.97
N ALA A 107 2.74 4.06 -8.77
CA ALA A 107 2.09 2.83 -8.34
C ALA A 107 0.78 3.11 -7.63
N TRP A 108 -0.16 2.18 -7.74
CA TRP A 108 -1.36 2.14 -6.92
C TRP A 108 -0.99 1.87 -5.47
N VAL A 109 -1.58 2.65 -4.57
CA VAL A 109 -1.44 2.55 -3.12
C VAL A 109 -2.81 2.64 -2.50
N TYR A 110 -3.07 1.82 -1.50
CA TYR A 110 -4.24 1.95 -0.64
C TYR A 110 -3.90 2.90 0.52
N LEU A 111 -4.44 4.12 0.47
CA LEU A 111 -4.23 5.14 1.49
C LEU A 111 -5.34 5.06 2.54
N TYR A 112 -5.01 5.15 3.81
CA TYR A 112 -5.99 5.19 4.88
C TYR A 112 -6.71 6.54 4.88
N ASN A 113 -8.04 6.52 4.88
CA ASN A 113 -8.90 7.70 4.72
C ASN A 113 -9.77 8.00 5.95
N ARG A 114 -9.47 7.39 7.10
CA ARG A 114 -10.17 7.63 8.37
C ARG A 114 -9.31 8.44 9.35
N PRO A 115 -9.92 9.02 10.41
CA PRO A 115 -9.19 9.79 11.40
C PRO A 115 -8.12 8.94 12.09
N THR A 116 -6.89 9.47 12.16
CA THR A 116 -5.76 8.81 12.86
C THR A 116 -5.66 9.18 14.33
N THR A 117 -6.66 9.88 14.88
CA THR A 117 -6.68 10.33 16.27
C THR A 117 -6.59 9.14 17.22
N GLY A 118 -5.50 9.07 17.99
CA GLY A 118 -5.26 7.99 18.95
C GLY A 118 -4.58 6.74 18.37
N LEU A 119 -4.32 6.71 17.06
CA LEU A 119 -3.54 5.63 16.45
C LEU A 119 -2.06 5.75 16.79
N LYS A 120 -1.40 4.59 16.94
CA LYS A 120 0.04 4.55 17.19
C LYS A 120 0.78 4.80 15.88
N LEU A 121 1.54 5.88 15.82
CA LEU A 121 2.47 6.13 14.72
C LEU A 121 3.60 5.10 14.76
N ILE A 122 3.88 4.47 13.63
CA ILE A 122 5.01 3.58 13.41
C ILE A 122 6.16 4.43 12.86
N THR A 123 7.04 4.90 13.76
CA THR A 123 8.11 5.84 13.42
C THR A 123 9.19 5.24 12.53
N SER A 124 9.32 3.91 12.50
CA SER A 124 10.24 3.20 11.61
C SER A 124 9.81 3.26 10.14
N GLY A 125 8.51 3.50 9.88
CA GLY A 125 7.94 3.43 8.54
C GLY A 125 7.85 2.02 7.96
N ASP A 126 8.22 0.98 8.70
CA ASP A 126 8.13 -0.42 8.28
C ASP A 126 7.21 -1.18 9.21
N TYR A 127 6.09 -1.67 8.68
CA TYR A 127 5.12 -2.43 9.46
C TYR A 127 5.71 -3.72 10.05
N LEU A 128 6.67 -4.35 9.37
CA LEU A 128 7.30 -5.58 9.85
C LEU A 128 8.38 -5.30 10.91
N ASN A 129 8.87 -4.06 10.98
CA ASN A 129 9.85 -3.61 11.97
C ASN A 129 9.36 -2.30 12.64
N PRO A 130 8.28 -2.36 13.44
CA PRO A 130 7.59 -1.18 13.95
C PRO A 130 8.35 -0.37 15.01
#